data_AF-A0A1J3HWY7-F1
#
_entry.id   AF-A0A1J3HWY7-F1
#
_cell.length_a   1.000
_cell.length_b   1.000
_cell.length_c   1.000
_cell.angle_alpha   90.00
_cell.angle_beta   90.00
_cell.angle_gamma   90.00
#
_symmetry.space_group_name_H-M   'P 1'
#
loop_
_entity.id
_entity.type
_entity.pdbx_description
1 polymer ?
#
loop_
_entity_poly.entity_id
_entity_poly.type
_entity_poly.pdbx_seq_one_letter_code
_entity_poly.pdbx_strand_id
1 'polypeptide(L)'
;GANVLLPFAFHCSGYSIIESADRNWDARDSPEERSDSKLRGRDDIREFQFPYHWVWYMPPSAVEDLKEYGLGCDWRRSFVTT
;
A
#
# COMPACT_ATOMS: atom_id res chain seq x y z
N GLY A 1 12.50 -21.38 26.29
CA GLY A 1 12.01 -20.35 25.34
C GLY A 1 10.51 -20.22 25.50
N ALA A 2 9.98 -19.01 25.32
CA ALA A 2 8.53 -18.79 25.30
C ALA A 2 7.96 -19.18 23.93
N ASN A 3 6.69 -19.60 23.88
CA ASN A 3 5.95 -19.73 22.63
C ASN A 3 5.42 -18.35 22.23
N VAL A 4 5.97 -17.77 21.16
CA VAL A 4 5.66 -16.40 20.74
C VAL A 4 4.80 -16.42 19.48
N LEU A 5 3.73 -15.64 19.49
CA LEU A 5 2.90 -15.35 18.32
C LEU A 5 2.95 -13.86 18.03
N LEU A 6 3.44 -13.50 16.84
CA LEU A 6 3.46 -12.13 16.34
C LEU A 6 2.68 -12.06 15.03
N PRO A 7 1.39 -11.67 15.03
CA PRO A 7 0.61 -11.47 13.81
C PRO A 7 0.77 -10.02 13.29
N PHE A 8 0.45 -9.81 12.01
CA PHE A 8 0.43 -8.49 11.38
C PHE A 8 -0.70 -8.41 10.35
N ALA A 9 -1.41 -7.28 10.30
CA ALA A 9 -2.52 -7.05 9.39
C ALA A 9 -2.44 -5.66 8.76
N PHE A 10 -3.08 -5.47 7.62
CA PHE A 10 -3.06 -4.23 6.85
C PHE A 10 -4.40 -3.52 6.93
N HIS A 11 -4.37 -2.28 7.40
CA HIS A 11 -5.56 -1.46 7.47
C HIS A 11 -5.75 -0.71 6.16
N CYS A 12 -6.78 -1.09 5.41
CA CYS A 12 -7.15 -0.42 4.16
C CYS A 12 -8.60 0.07 4.17
N SER A 13 -9.26 0.06 5.33
CA SER A 13 -10.59 0.64 5.50
C SER A 13 -10.51 2.16 5.64
N GLY A 14 -11.56 2.85 5.20
CA GLY A 14 -11.69 4.30 5.35
C GLY A 14 -11.42 5.09 4.07
N TYR A 15 -11.41 6.41 4.22
CA TYR A 15 -11.49 7.35 3.08
C TYR A 15 -10.12 7.77 2.52
N SER A 16 -9.03 7.49 3.24
CA SER A 16 -7.68 7.95 2.89
C SER A 16 -7.17 7.42 1.55
N ILE A 17 -7.47 6.16 1.24
CA ILE A 17 -7.11 5.53 -0.04
C ILE A 17 -7.91 6.16 -1.19
N ILE A 18 -9.19 6.44 -0.95
CA ILE A 18 -10.06 7.09 -1.94
C ILE A 18 -9.56 8.51 -2.23
N GLU A 19 -9.33 9.34 -1.20
CA GLU A 19 -8.79 10.69 -1.39
C GLU A 19 -7.45 10.71 -2.12
N SER A 20 -6.60 9.72 -1.84
CA SER A 20 -5.30 9.62 -2.49
C SER A 20 -5.43 9.23 -3.96
N ALA A 21 -6.39 8.36 -4.29
CA ALA A 21 -6.69 7.98 -5.66
C ALA A 21 -7.34 9.13 -6.44
N ASP A 22 -8.25 9.89 -5.81
CA ASP A 22 -8.89 11.07 -6.41
C ASP A 22 -7.86 12.17 -6.68
N ARG A 23 -6.96 12.45 -5.73
CA ARG A 23 -5.85 13.39 -5.95
C ARG A 23 -4.97 12.97 -7.13
N ASN A 24 -4.69 11.68 -7.26
CA ASN A 24 -3.94 11.16 -8.41
C ASN A 24 -4.73 11.26 -9.72
N TRP A 25 -6.06 11.14 -9.67
CA TRP A 25 -6.92 11.35 -10.82
C TRP A 25 -6.90 12.82 -11.27
N ASP A 26 -7.04 13.76 -10.34
CA ASP A 26 -7.06 15.19 -10.66
C ASP A 26 -5.69 15.66 -11.18
N ALA A 27 -4.59 15.13 -10.61
CA ALA A 27 -3.22 15.43 -11.03
C ALA A 27 -2.81 14.79 -12.38
N ARG A 28 -3.71 14.07 -13.07
CA ARG A 28 -3.46 13.53 -14.43
C ARG A 28 -3.11 14.60 -15.43
N ASP A 29 -3.75 15.75 -15.29
CA ASP A 29 -3.70 16.85 -16.25
C ASP A 29 -2.59 17.86 -15.93
N SER A 30 -1.91 17.72 -14.78
CA SER A 30 -0.81 18.58 -14.30
C SER A 30 0.49 17.76 -14.08
N PRO A 31 1.41 17.71 -15.08
CA PRO A 31 2.64 16.93 -15.02
C PRO A 31 3.60 17.31 -13.86
N GLU A 32 3.51 18.54 -13.35
CA GLU A 32 4.38 19.07 -12.30
C GLU A 32 4.01 18.57 -10.89
N GLU A 33 2.73 18.33 -10.59
CA GLU A 33 2.29 17.80 -9.28
C GLU A 33 2.58 16.30 -9.13
N ARG A 34 2.73 15.60 -10.25
CA ARG A 34 3.23 14.22 -10.33
C ARG A 34 4.65 14.07 -9.76
N SER A 35 5.39 15.18 -9.63
CA SER A 35 6.77 15.24 -9.16
C SER A 35 6.96 14.98 -7.66
N ASP A 36 5.92 14.96 -6.84
CA ASP A 36 6.08 14.84 -5.38
C ASP A 36 5.50 13.53 -4.82
N SER A 37 5.03 12.64 -5.70
CA SER A 37 4.47 11.35 -5.29
C SER A 37 5.54 10.36 -4.85
N LYS A 38 5.33 9.68 -3.72
CA LYS A 38 6.15 8.52 -3.31
C LYS A 38 6.18 7.39 -4.35
N LEU A 39 5.27 7.40 -5.33
CA LEU A 39 5.20 6.45 -6.44
C LEU A 39 6.05 6.88 -7.64
N ARG A 40 6.90 7.91 -7.50
CA ARG A 40 7.77 8.39 -8.57
C ARG A 40 8.62 7.29 -9.18
N GLY A 41 8.72 7.33 -10.50
CA GLY A 41 9.52 6.36 -11.28
C GLY A 41 8.81 5.03 -11.55
N ARG A 42 7.55 4.88 -11.11
CA ARG A 42 6.75 3.71 -11.46
C ARG A 42 6.02 3.88 -12.78
N ASP A 43 6.14 2.86 -13.62
CA ASP A 43 5.43 2.78 -14.90
C ASP A 43 3.92 2.57 -14.71
N ASP A 44 3.51 2.00 -13.57
CA ASP A 44 2.11 1.71 -13.22
C ASP A 44 1.43 2.82 -12.40
N ILE A 45 2.04 4.01 -12.26
CA ILE A 45 1.49 5.11 -11.45
C ILE A 45 0.06 5.51 -11.87
N ARG A 46 -0.32 5.25 -13.13
CA ARG A 46 -1.70 5.46 -13.63
C ARG A 46 -2.72 4.49 -13.03
N GLU A 47 -2.32 3.33 -12.55
CA GLU A 47 -3.24 2.38 -11.93
C GLU A 47 -3.63 2.82 -10.52
N PHE A 48 -2.78 3.61 -9.84
CA PHE A 48 -3.03 4.21 -8.51
C PHE A 48 -4.06 5.34 -8.48
N GLN A 49 -4.79 5.48 -9.56
CA GLN A 49 -5.93 6.38 -9.67
C GLN A 49 -7.23 5.61 -9.36
N PHE A 50 -7.14 4.28 -9.30
CA PHE A 50 -8.21 3.41 -8.85
C PHE A 50 -7.93 2.98 -7.41
N PRO A 51 -8.82 3.29 -6.45
CA PRO A 51 -8.63 2.93 -5.03
C PRO A 51 -8.32 1.45 -4.81
N TYR A 52 -8.97 0.56 -5.56
CA TYR A 52 -8.73 -0.88 -5.45
C TYR A 52 -7.30 -1.29 -5.79
N HIS A 53 -6.63 -0.60 -6.70
CA HIS A 53 -5.24 -0.92 -7.05
C HIS A 53 -4.32 -0.75 -5.84
N TRP A 54 -4.54 0.27 -5.02
CA TRP A 54 -3.79 0.47 -3.77
C TRP A 54 -3.93 -0.71 -2.82
N VAL A 55 -5.16 -1.20 -2.63
CA VAL A 55 -5.49 -2.28 -1.69
C VAL A 55 -4.88 -3.60 -2.13
N TRP A 56 -4.77 -3.85 -3.44
CA TRP A 56 -4.16 -5.08 -3.96
C TRP A 56 -2.64 -5.01 -4.07
N TYR A 57 -2.09 -3.82 -4.30
CA TYR A 57 -0.67 -3.64 -4.53
C TYR A 57 0.13 -3.44 -3.24
N MET A 58 -0.34 -2.56 -2.36
CA MET A 58 0.45 -2.11 -1.20
C MET A 58 0.67 -3.20 -0.14
N PRO A 59 -0.34 -4.00 0.27
CA PRO A 59 -0.14 -5.01 1.30
C PRO A 59 0.89 -6.08 0.92
N PRO A 60 0.89 -6.68 -0.29
CA PRO A 60 1.95 -7.61 -0.70
C PRO A 60 3.34 -6.98 -0.69
N SER A 61 3.49 -5.74 -1.19
CA SER A 61 4.76 -5.00 -1.17
C SER A 61 5.26 -4.78 0.26
N ALA A 62 4.38 -4.37 1.17
CA ALA A 62 4.74 -4.15 2.57
C ALA A 62 5.11 -5.45 3.30
N VAL A 63 4.51 -6.59 2.94
CA VAL A 63 4.95 -7.90 3.47
C VAL A 63 6.38 -8.21 3.04
N GLU A 64 6.75 -7.93 1.79
CA GLU A 64 8.10 -8.14 1.29
C GLU A 64 9.12 -7.28 2.05
N ASP A 65 8.83 -5.98 2.20
CA ASP A 65 9.66 -5.04 2.96
C ASP A 65 9.85 -5.49 4.43
N LEU A 66 8.77 -5.92 5.09
CA LEU A 66 8.83 -6.37 6.48
C LEU A 66 9.56 -7.71 6.65
N LYS A 67 9.52 -8.58 5.64
CA LYS A 67 10.32 -9.81 5.61
C LYS A 67 11.81 -9.50 5.43
N GLU A 68 12.14 -8.56 4.54
CA GLU A 68 13.53 -8.11 4.34
C GLU A 68 14.09 -7.43 5.60
N TYR A 69 13.24 -6.68 6.31
CA TYR A 69 13.57 -6.13 7.62
C TYR A 69 13.84 -7.21 8.69
N GLY A 70 13.43 -8.46 8.46
CA GLY A 70 13.64 -9.58 9.39
C GLY A 70 12.54 -9.73 10.44
N LEU A 71 11.33 -9.23 10.17
CA LEU A 71 10.21 -9.38 11.09
C LEU A 71 9.78 -10.86 11.18
N GLY A 72 9.90 -11.46 12.36
CA GLY A 72 9.47 -12.82 12.68
C GLY A 72 7.96 -12.98 12.80
N CYS A 73 7.20 -12.47 11.84
CA CYS A 73 5.74 -12.48 11.84
C CYS A 73 5.16 -13.79 11.27
N ASP A 74 4.02 -14.25 11.83
CA ASP A 74 3.21 -15.33 11.24
C ASP A 74 2.27 -14.78 10.15
N TRP A 75 2.79 -14.68 8.93
CA TRP A 75 2.09 -14.15 7.75
C TRP A 75 0.84 -14.93 7.34
N ARG A 76 0.67 -16.19 7.80
CA ARG A 76 -0.54 -16.99 7.51
C ARG A 76 -1.77 -16.42 8.19
N ARG A 77 -1.57 -15.54 9.17
CA ARG A 77 -2.62 -14.83 9.92
C ARG A 77 -2.77 -13.38 9.47
N SER A 78 -2.12 -12.98 8.38
CA SER A 78 -2.25 -11.65 7.81
C SER A 78 -3.51 -11.52 6.97
N PHE A 79 -4.18 -10.38 7.08
CA PHE A 79 -5.38 -10.04 6.32
C PHE A 79 -5.42 -8.53 6.07
N VAL A 80 -6.29 -8.12 5.15
CA VAL A 80 -6.55 -6.72 4.79
C VAL A 80 -7.94 -6.34 5.28
N THR A 81 -8.10 -5.14 5.82
CA THR A 81 -9.43 -4.57 6.13
C THR A 81 -9.88 -3.67 4.98
N THR A 82 -11.17 -3.67 4.65
CA THR A 82 -11.78 -2.80 3.63
C THR A 82 -12.86 -1.90 4.21
#